data_AF-A0A1I3MGC7-F1
#
_entry.id   AF-A0A1I3MGC7-F1
#
_cell.length_a   1.000
_cell.length_b   1.000
_cell.length_c   1.000
_cell.angle_alpha   90.00
_cell.angle_beta   90.00
_cell.angle_gamma   90.00
#
_symmetry.space_group_name_H-M   'P 1'
#
loop_
_entity.id
_entity.type
_entity.pdbx_description
1 polymer ?
#
loop_
_entity_poly.entity_id
_entity_poly.type
_entity_poly.pdbx_seq_one_letter_code
_entity_poly.pdbx_strand_id
1 'polypeptide(L)'
;MNSRLTLVVAGVLLVGAVITGYWGISLSRQSAQPAPLPAAPATAAVGSQLQAQVDEQQRVDVVVLTRAVQPLVPISRDDLAVERLRIAPPGSFASPEQVLGRTLWQAMPAGTVLNHEAFEMAGPLARMIRPHERALAVAVDEVIGGGGHLSPGDYVDVLLFLRQGEGNAAQTAQVVIPALRLLSVGDTLGITNAGAPAQLSADADEERRRRRNAPSTAVLAVPETLLTRFMLASQVGSLRLAVRSADEKRLADYYAGKEPGADIGEAQRQLFQFEQLALRGAGPEPRAQSEPVSQAPAGIPVYRGNGATRQTP
;
A
#
# COMPACT_ATOMS: atom_id res chain seq x y z
N MET A 1 77.10 61.40 -29.91
CA MET A 1 75.84 61.69 -29.20
C MET A 1 75.32 60.38 -28.60
N ASN A 2 75.12 60.36 -27.28
CA ASN A 2 75.29 59.17 -26.44
C ASN A 2 74.12 58.17 -26.49
N SER A 3 74.21 57.17 -27.39
CA SER A 3 73.32 56.00 -27.46
C SER A 3 73.27 55.17 -26.14
N ARG A 4 74.35 55.21 -25.36
CA ARG A 4 74.36 54.59 -24.02
C ARG A 4 73.46 55.32 -23.01
N LEU A 5 73.23 56.62 -23.20
CA LEU A 5 72.43 57.42 -22.29
C LEU A 5 70.92 57.22 -22.54
N THR A 6 70.50 57.02 -23.79
CA THR A 6 69.12 56.65 -24.11
C THR A 6 68.76 55.23 -23.63
N LEU A 7 69.72 54.30 -23.64
CA LEU A 7 69.50 52.93 -23.16
C LEU A 7 69.37 52.88 -21.62
N VAL A 8 70.14 53.71 -20.90
CA VAL A 8 69.99 53.87 -19.44
C VAL A 8 68.63 54.49 -19.09
N VAL A 9 68.22 55.54 -19.81
CA VAL A 9 66.91 56.18 -19.59
C VAL A 9 65.75 55.21 -19.90
N ALA A 10 65.86 54.42 -20.97
CA ALA A 10 64.87 53.39 -21.30
C ALA A 10 64.78 52.30 -20.22
N GLY A 11 65.92 51.87 -19.66
CA GLY A 11 65.96 50.92 -18.55
C GLY A 11 65.27 51.46 -17.28
N VAL A 12 65.52 52.71 -16.93
CA VAL A 12 64.87 53.37 -15.78
C VAL A 12 63.35 53.50 -15.99
N LEU A 13 62.90 53.84 -17.19
CA LEU A 13 61.47 53.92 -17.51
C LEU A 13 60.77 52.56 -17.46
N LEU A 14 61.43 51.49 -17.92
CA LEU A 14 60.88 50.14 -17.87
C LEU A 14 60.74 49.65 -16.42
N VAL A 15 61.77 49.89 -15.58
CA VAL A 15 61.70 49.57 -14.15
C VAL A 15 60.60 50.39 -13.46
N GLY A 16 60.49 51.67 -13.81
CA GLY A 16 59.39 52.52 -13.34
C GLY A 16 58.02 51.92 -13.65
N ALA A 17 57.78 51.54 -14.91
CA ALA A 17 56.50 50.97 -15.34
C ALA A 17 56.16 49.64 -14.65
N VAL A 18 57.15 48.78 -14.39
CA VAL A 18 56.95 47.52 -13.65
C VAL A 18 56.57 47.82 -12.20
N ILE A 19 57.20 48.81 -11.56
CA ILE A 19 56.87 49.22 -10.19
C ILE A 19 55.45 49.78 -10.14
N THR A 20 55.06 50.67 -11.07
CA THR A 20 53.69 51.22 -11.09
C THR A 20 52.65 50.16 -11.44
N GLY A 21 52.96 49.22 -12.33
CA GLY A 21 52.09 48.08 -12.66
C GLY A 21 51.89 47.16 -11.46
N TYR A 22 52.97 46.86 -10.72
CA TYR A 22 52.91 46.06 -9.50
C TYR A 22 52.11 46.78 -8.40
N TRP A 23 52.33 48.08 -8.21
CA TRP A 23 51.57 48.89 -7.26
C TRP A 23 50.09 48.99 -7.65
N GLY A 24 49.77 49.14 -8.94
CA GLY A 24 48.40 49.14 -9.45
C GLY A 24 47.67 47.83 -9.20
N ILE A 25 48.33 46.69 -9.39
CA ILE A 25 47.76 45.36 -9.09
C ILE A 25 47.65 45.15 -7.57
N SER A 26 48.60 45.65 -6.78
CA SER A 26 48.54 45.53 -5.31
C SER A 26 47.40 46.36 -4.71
N LEU A 27 47.17 47.59 -5.19
CA LEU A 27 46.02 48.41 -4.77
C LEU A 27 44.70 47.82 -5.28
N SER A 28 44.69 47.26 -6.50
CA SER A 28 43.52 46.56 -7.03
C SER A 28 43.09 45.37 -6.16
N ARG A 29 44.03 44.64 -5.56
CA ARG A 29 43.72 43.52 -4.66
C ARG A 29 43.27 43.99 -3.28
N GLN A 30 43.72 45.16 -2.83
CA GLN A 30 43.27 45.75 -1.57
C GLN A 30 41.84 46.33 -1.65
N SER A 31 41.41 46.77 -2.84
CA SER A 31 40.05 47.30 -3.09
C SER A 31 38.98 46.22 -3.30
N ALA A 32 39.34 44.93 -3.23
CA ALA A 32 38.41 43.82 -3.18
C ALA A 32 38.20 43.31 -1.75
N GLN A 33 38.36 44.18 -0.74
CA GLN A 33 37.52 44.05 0.44
C GLN A 33 36.11 44.41 -0.05
N PRO A 34 35.13 43.49 -0.07
CA PRO A 34 33.75 43.91 -0.25
C PRO A 34 33.55 45.05 0.75
N ALA A 35 33.12 46.21 0.26
CA ALA A 35 32.72 47.31 1.12
C ALA A 35 31.97 46.68 2.30
N PRO A 36 32.27 47.02 3.57
CA PRO A 36 31.37 46.64 4.63
C PRO A 36 30.01 47.13 4.14
N LEU A 37 29.13 46.19 3.80
CA LEU A 37 27.72 46.48 3.59
C LEU A 37 27.38 47.45 4.73
N PRO A 38 26.80 48.63 4.46
CA PRO A 38 26.48 49.60 5.50
C PRO A 38 25.91 48.80 6.64
N ALA A 39 26.60 48.78 7.79
CA ALA A 39 26.45 47.75 8.83
C ALA A 39 24.97 47.39 8.88
N ALA A 40 24.62 46.21 8.35
CA ALA A 40 23.22 45.80 8.28
C ALA A 40 22.70 46.08 9.69
N PRO A 41 21.67 46.92 9.83
CA PRO A 41 21.37 47.54 11.10
C PRO A 41 21.31 46.41 12.13
N ALA A 42 21.83 46.60 13.35
CA ALA A 42 21.92 45.53 14.35
C ALA A 42 20.60 44.75 14.51
N THR A 43 19.46 45.33 14.10
CA THR A 43 18.17 44.68 13.88
C THR A 43 18.12 43.49 12.90
N ALA A 44 18.99 43.37 11.88
CA ALA A 44 19.03 42.23 10.95
C ALA A 44 19.75 41.01 11.55
N ALA A 45 20.86 41.24 12.28
CA ALA A 45 21.54 40.18 13.04
C ALA A 45 20.72 39.76 14.27
N VAL A 46 20.15 40.73 15.00
CA VAL A 46 19.22 40.47 16.11
C VAL A 46 17.94 39.79 15.61
N GLY A 47 17.41 40.18 14.44
CA GLY A 47 16.27 39.52 13.79
C GLY A 47 16.56 38.07 13.39
N SER A 48 17.74 37.80 12.83
CA SER A 48 18.19 36.45 12.47
C SER A 48 18.45 35.56 13.70
N GLN A 49 19.01 36.14 14.77
CA GLN A 49 19.22 35.44 16.05
C GLN A 49 17.91 35.19 16.80
N LEU A 50 16.98 36.14 16.78
CA LEU A 50 15.62 35.97 17.32
C LEU A 50 14.86 34.91 16.53
N GLN A 51 14.97 34.89 15.19
CA GLN A 51 14.34 33.86 14.37
C GLN A 51 14.94 32.47 14.62
N ALA A 52 16.26 32.35 14.75
CA ALA A 52 16.89 31.08 15.12
C ALA A 52 16.49 30.63 16.54
N GLN A 53 16.35 31.54 17.49
CA GLN A 53 15.89 31.23 18.85
C GLN A 53 14.42 30.83 18.89
N VAL A 54 13.54 31.53 18.16
CA VAL A 54 12.12 31.16 18.04
C VAL A 54 11.98 29.80 17.37
N ASP A 55 12.79 29.53 16.35
CA ASP A 55 12.80 28.25 15.64
C ASP A 55 13.38 27.09 16.47
N GLU A 56 14.26 27.38 17.42
CA GLU A 56 14.73 26.40 18.41
C GLU A 56 13.71 26.16 19.53
N GLN A 57 12.99 27.21 19.95
CA GLN A 57 11.88 27.12 20.91
C GLN A 57 10.67 26.36 20.37
N GLN A 58 10.50 26.31 19.05
CA GLN A 58 9.40 25.60 18.40
C GLN A 58 9.72 24.11 18.15
N ARG A 59 10.91 23.63 18.53
CA ARG A 59 11.26 22.20 18.41
C ARG A 59 10.74 21.40 19.58
N VAL A 60 10.37 20.16 19.29
CA VAL A 60 9.89 19.18 20.24
C VAL A 60 10.96 18.11 20.40
N ASP A 61 11.24 17.76 21.65
CA ASP A 61 12.13 16.64 22.00
C ASP A 61 11.47 15.32 21.62
N VAL A 62 12.20 14.47 20.90
CA VAL A 62 11.80 13.10 20.56
C VAL A 62 12.92 12.13 20.89
N VAL A 63 12.56 10.93 21.34
CA VAL A 63 13.51 9.86 21.63
C VAL A 63 13.83 9.08 20.34
N VAL A 64 15.11 8.95 20.03
CA VAL A 64 15.64 8.20 18.87
C VAL A 64 16.59 7.08 19.32
N LEU A 65 16.69 6.05 18.50
CA LEU A 65 17.67 4.97 18.69
C LEU A 65 19.06 5.38 18.20
N THR A 66 20.08 5.23 19.04
CA THR A 66 21.49 5.50 18.67
C THR A 66 22.13 4.34 17.91
N ARG A 67 21.65 3.11 18.15
CA ARG A 67 22.12 1.88 17.51
C ARG A 67 20.94 0.97 17.15
N ALA A 68 21.20 -0.01 16.28
CA ALA A 68 20.22 -1.02 15.98
C ALA A 68 19.92 -1.87 17.23
N VAL A 69 18.64 -2.08 17.52
CA VAL A 69 18.18 -2.89 18.67
C VAL A 69 17.50 -4.14 18.13
N GLN A 70 17.93 -5.29 18.64
CA GLN A 70 17.38 -6.60 18.29
C GLN A 70 16.00 -6.80 18.94
N PRO A 71 15.11 -7.59 18.32
CA PRO A 71 13.81 -7.89 18.90
C PRO A 71 13.98 -8.65 20.23
N LEU A 72 13.04 -8.43 21.14
CA LEU A 72 12.96 -9.05 22.47
C LEU A 72 14.12 -8.66 23.41
N VAL A 73 14.84 -7.58 23.12
CA VAL A 73 15.86 -7.01 23.99
C VAL A 73 15.30 -5.78 24.72
N PRO A 74 15.44 -5.68 26.05
CA PRO A 74 15.05 -4.49 26.78
C PRO A 74 15.95 -3.31 26.43
N ILE A 75 15.34 -2.15 26.20
CA ILE A 75 16.05 -0.92 25.86
C ILE A 75 16.82 -0.40 27.08
N SER A 76 18.11 -0.16 26.87
CA SER A 76 19.03 0.45 27.84
C SER A 76 19.18 1.95 27.57
N ARG A 77 19.76 2.68 28.53
CA ARG A 77 19.99 4.13 28.37
C ARG A 77 20.98 4.46 27.26
N ASP A 78 21.93 3.57 26.98
CA ASP A 78 22.94 3.75 25.93
C ASP A 78 22.34 3.63 24.51
N ASP A 79 21.13 3.08 24.39
CA ASP A 79 20.41 2.91 23.12
C ASP A 79 19.65 4.16 22.70
N LEU A 80 19.51 5.13 23.60
CA LEU A 80 18.60 6.25 23.47
C LEU A 80 19.35 7.57 23.37
N ALA A 81 18.91 8.41 22.45
CA ALA A 81 19.24 9.83 22.41
C ALA A 81 17.97 10.65 22.31
N VAL A 82 18.05 11.92 22.74
CA VAL A 82 16.97 12.89 22.55
C VAL A 82 17.36 13.82 21.42
N GLU A 83 16.55 13.84 20.37
CA GLU A 83 16.70 14.76 19.25
C GLU A 83 15.58 15.79 19.24
N ARG A 84 15.89 17.00 18.79
CA ARG A 84 14.93 18.10 18.68
C ARG A 84 14.44 18.23 17.24
N LEU A 85 13.20 17.81 17.00
CA LEU A 85 12.55 17.93 15.69
C LEU A 85 11.60 19.11 15.65
N ARG A 86 11.42 19.72 14.48
CA ARG A 86 10.40 20.77 14.29
C ARG A 86 8.98 20.19 14.35
N ILE A 87 8.81 18.97 13.85
CA ILE A 87 7.53 18.24 13.84
C ILE A 87 7.82 16.85 14.38
N ALA A 88 7.28 16.56 15.55
CA ALA A 88 7.38 15.25 16.16
C ALA A 88 6.41 14.28 15.47
N PRO A 89 6.85 13.08 15.05
CA PRO A 89 5.94 12.03 14.60
C PRO A 89 4.88 11.73 15.67
N PRO A 90 3.63 11.40 15.27
CA PRO A 90 2.57 11.11 16.21
C PRO A 90 2.96 9.93 17.12
N GLY A 91 2.63 10.06 18.41
CA GLY A 91 2.92 9.04 19.41
C GLY A 91 4.40 8.88 19.76
N SER A 92 5.27 9.82 19.38
CA SER A 92 6.67 9.84 19.82
C SER A 92 6.81 10.10 21.32
N PHE A 93 7.90 9.61 21.91
CA PHE A 93 8.22 9.85 23.31
C PHE A 93 9.09 11.10 23.46
N ALA A 94 8.80 11.93 24.47
CA ALA A 94 9.57 13.15 24.74
C ALA A 94 10.75 12.95 25.71
N SER A 95 10.75 11.85 26.48
CA SER A 95 11.81 11.58 27.46
C SER A 95 12.23 10.10 27.44
N PRO A 96 13.55 9.80 27.53
CA PRO A 96 14.06 8.44 27.53
C PRO A 96 13.48 7.56 28.65
N GLU A 97 13.20 8.15 29.81
CA GLU A 97 12.67 7.48 31.00
C GLU A 97 11.34 6.77 30.74
N GLN A 98 10.57 7.25 29.76
CA GLN A 98 9.29 6.63 29.38
C GLN A 98 9.49 5.27 28.69
N VAL A 99 10.68 5.03 28.14
CA VAL A 99 10.97 3.93 27.23
C VAL A 99 11.98 2.94 27.82
N LEU A 100 12.79 3.37 28.81
CA LEU A 100 13.77 2.52 29.49
C LEU A 100 13.14 1.24 30.03
N GLY A 101 13.81 0.11 29.78
CA GLY A 101 13.35 -1.21 30.22
C GLY A 101 12.19 -1.79 29.41
N ARG A 102 11.56 -1.03 28.50
CA ARG A 102 10.60 -1.58 27.56
C ARG A 102 11.32 -2.43 26.51
N THR A 103 10.59 -3.40 25.97
CA THR A 103 11.13 -4.38 25.02
C THR A 103 10.50 -4.16 23.64
N LEU A 104 11.32 -4.11 22.60
CA LEU A 104 10.84 -4.02 21.22
C LEU A 104 10.48 -5.41 20.69
N TRP A 105 9.40 -5.50 19.91
CA TRP A 105 8.94 -6.77 19.31
C TRP A 105 9.52 -7.03 17.93
N GLN A 106 10.11 -5.99 17.33
CA GLN A 106 10.69 -6.00 16.00
C GLN A 106 12.07 -5.37 16.04
N ALA A 107 12.96 -5.81 15.15
CA ALA A 107 14.26 -5.18 14.98
C ALA A 107 14.06 -3.74 14.50
N MET A 108 14.78 -2.79 15.10
CA MET A 108 14.74 -1.40 14.66
C MET A 108 16.15 -0.88 14.38
N PRO A 109 16.36 -0.19 13.24
CA PRO A 109 17.65 0.37 12.91
C PRO A 109 17.97 1.61 13.76
N ALA A 110 19.26 1.96 13.80
CA ALA A 110 19.71 3.22 14.35
C ALA A 110 19.06 4.42 13.63
N GLY A 111 18.84 5.52 14.33
CA GLY A 111 18.19 6.73 13.82
C GLY A 111 16.66 6.66 13.80
N THR A 112 16.05 5.54 14.22
CA THR A 112 14.59 5.43 14.27
C THR A 112 14.02 6.23 15.44
N VAL A 113 13.02 7.08 15.18
CA VAL A 113 12.22 7.76 16.22
C VAL A 113 11.30 6.75 16.88
N LEU A 114 11.39 6.62 18.21
CA LEU A 114 10.54 5.69 18.96
C LEU A 114 9.16 6.29 19.20
N ASN A 115 8.14 5.48 18.91
CA ASN A 115 6.75 5.79 19.16
C ASN A 115 6.04 4.65 19.90
N HIS A 116 4.81 4.88 20.35
CA HIS A 116 4.03 3.87 21.07
C HIS A 116 3.85 2.57 20.27
N GLU A 117 3.65 2.69 18.95
CA GLU A 117 3.46 1.54 18.04
C GLU A 117 4.69 0.62 17.97
N ALA A 118 5.90 1.14 18.21
CA ALA A 118 7.12 0.32 18.24
C ALA A 118 7.09 -0.77 19.34
N PHE A 119 6.29 -0.54 20.40
CA PHE A 119 6.16 -1.43 21.56
C PHE A 119 4.94 -2.36 21.50
N GLU A 120 4.07 -2.19 20.52
CA GLU A 120 2.90 -3.04 20.39
C GLU A 120 3.24 -4.43 19.82
N MET A 121 2.69 -5.47 20.46
CA MET A 121 2.73 -6.87 20.04
C MET A 121 1.84 -7.12 18.82
N ALA A 122 2.16 -6.48 17.71
CA ALA A 122 1.43 -6.64 16.47
C ALA A 122 2.43 -6.78 15.32
N GLY A 123 2.39 -7.93 14.64
CA GLY A 123 3.13 -8.13 13.40
C GLY A 123 2.63 -7.18 12.29
N PRO A 124 3.41 -6.99 11.21
CA PRO A 124 3.08 -6.06 10.12
C PRO A 124 1.67 -6.24 9.57
N LEU A 125 1.28 -7.49 9.24
CA LEU A 125 -0.06 -7.80 8.72
C LEU A 125 -1.18 -7.51 9.74
N ALA A 126 -0.94 -7.73 11.03
CA ALA A 126 -1.93 -7.49 12.07
C ALA A 126 -2.26 -5.99 12.21
N ARG A 127 -1.28 -5.11 11.98
CA ARG A 127 -1.47 -3.64 11.98
C ARG A 127 -2.22 -3.14 10.75
N MET A 128 -2.35 -3.99 9.73
CA MET A 128 -3.03 -3.64 8.49
C MET A 128 -4.50 -4.00 8.52
N ILE A 129 -4.99 -4.90 9.37
CA ILE A 129 -6.40 -5.36 9.35
C ILE A 129 -7.23 -4.70 10.45
N ARG A 130 -8.52 -4.50 10.20
CA ARG A 130 -9.46 -3.99 11.21
C ARG A 130 -9.88 -5.06 12.22
N PRO A 131 -10.48 -4.65 13.35
CA PRO A 131 -11.35 -5.54 14.10
C PRO A 131 -12.34 -6.24 13.17
N HIS A 132 -12.58 -7.54 13.38
CA HIS A 132 -13.46 -8.39 12.55
C HIS A 132 -12.97 -8.70 11.14
N GLU A 133 -11.77 -8.30 10.74
CA GLU A 133 -11.08 -8.81 9.55
C GLU A 133 -10.06 -9.88 9.94
N ARG A 134 -9.74 -10.77 9.00
CA ARG A 134 -8.61 -11.71 9.08
C ARG A 134 -7.80 -11.63 7.79
N ALA A 135 -6.48 -11.66 7.93
CA ALA A 135 -5.58 -11.76 6.79
C ALA A 135 -5.51 -13.21 6.29
N LEU A 136 -5.94 -13.47 5.05
CA LEU A 136 -5.94 -14.80 4.46
C LEU A 136 -5.08 -14.82 3.20
N ALA A 137 -4.12 -15.76 3.16
CA ALA A 137 -3.23 -15.94 2.03
C ALA A 137 -3.85 -16.84 0.96
N VAL A 138 -3.67 -16.44 -0.30
CA VAL A 138 -4.12 -17.16 -1.48
C VAL A 138 -2.93 -17.34 -2.40
N ALA A 139 -2.71 -18.57 -2.87
CA ALA A 139 -1.75 -18.80 -3.93
C ALA A 139 -2.23 -18.11 -5.21
N VAL A 140 -1.40 -17.26 -5.79
CA VAL A 140 -1.71 -16.60 -7.06
C VAL A 140 -0.70 -17.04 -8.11
N ASP A 141 -1.18 -17.37 -9.29
CA ASP A 141 -0.38 -17.44 -10.50
C ASP A 141 -0.55 -16.14 -11.30
N GLU A 142 0.14 -16.02 -12.43
CA GLU A 142 0.03 -14.84 -13.32
C GLU A 142 -1.42 -14.58 -13.79
N VAL A 143 -2.23 -15.64 -13.92
CA VAL A 143 -3.62 -15.56 -14.40
C VAL A 143 -4.59 -15.17 -13.27
N ILE A 144 -4.38 -15.69 -12.07
CA ILE A 144 -5.14 -15.39 -10.85
C ILE A 144 -4.82 -13.98 -10.37
N GLY A 145 -3.56 -13.55 -10.51
CA GLY A 145 -3.04 -12.27 -10.04
C GLY A 145 -3.14 -11.11 -11.04
N GLY A 146 -4.07 -11.18 -12.01
CA GLY A 146 -4.30 -10.09 -12.96
C GLY A 146 -3.07 -9.68 -13.78
N GLY A 147 -2.22 -10.64 -14.18
CA GLY A 147 -1.01 -10.37 -14.96
C GLY A 147 0.14 -9.71 -14.18
N GLY A 148 0.10 -9.76 -12.83
CA GLY A 148 1.11 -9.12 -11.99
C GLY A 148 0.88 -7.62 -11.75
N HIS A 149 -0.30 -7.10 -12.11
CA HIS A 149 -0.67 -5.70 -11.89
C HIS A 149 -1.34 -5.43 -10.54
N LEU A 150 -1.54 -6.47 -9.73
CA LEU A 150 -2.06 -6.33 -8.38
C LEU A 150 -1.07 -5.57 -7.49
N SER A 151 -1.56 -4.53 -6.83
CA SER A 151 -0.79 -3.74 -5.88
C SER A 151 -1.44 -3.78 -4.49
N PRO A 152 -0.64 -3.88 -3.41
CA PRO A 152 -1.17 -3.74 -2.06
C PRO A 152 -1.97 -2.43 -1.90
N GLY A 153 -3.18 -2.53 -1.35
CA GLY A 153 -4.14 -1.43 -1.26
C GLY A 153 -5.28 -1.52 -2.28
N ASP A 154 -5.13 -2.32 -3.34
CA ASP A 154 -6.20 -2.56 -4.30
C ASP A 154 -7.39 -3.29 -3.67
N TYR A 155 -8.57 -3.09 -4.27
CA TYR A 155 -9.76 -3.88 -3.95
C TYR A 155 -9.98 -4.90 -5.04
N VAL A 156 -10.22 -6.15 -4.64
CA VAL A 156 -10.43 -7.26 -5.55
C VAL A 156 -11.73 -8.00 -5.24
N ASP A 157 -12.41 -8.43 -6.30
CA ASP A 157 -13.46 -9.43 -6.20
C ASP A 157 -12.83 -10.82 -6.30
N VAL A 158 -13.26 -11.73 -5.44
CA VAL A 158 -12.83 -13.13 -5.46
C VAL A 158 -13.84 -13.92 -6.27
N LEU A 159 -13.41 -14.46 -7.39
CA LEU A 159 -14.23 -15.30 -8.26
C LEU A 159 -13.89 -16.78 -8.05
N LEU A 160 -14.91 -17.63 -8.02
CA LEU A 160 -14.75 -19.08 -8.05
C LEU A 160 -15.07 -19.56 -9.45
N PHE A 161 -14.12 -20.29 -10.02
CA PHE A 161 -14.30 -21.02 -11.27
C PHE A 161 -14.43 -22.51 -10.97
N LEU A 162 -15.56 -23.08 -11.38
CA LEU A 162 -15.87 -24.50 -11.26
C LEU A 162 -15.74 -25.15 -12.63
N ARG A 163 -14.94 -26.23 -12.68
CA ARG A 163 -14.81 -27.06 -13.87
C ARG A 163 -16.00 -28.01 -13.98
N GLN A 164 -16.33 -28.37 -15.21
CA GLN A 164 -17.25 -29.47 -15.49
C GLN A 164 -16.64 -30.78 -14.96
N GLY A 165 -17.43 -31.58 -14.25
CA GLY A 165 -16.96 -32.80 -13.59
C GLY A 165 -18.08 -33.52 -12.84
N GLU A 166 -17.74 -34.56 -12.07
CA GLU A 166 -18.73 -35.24 -11.21
C GLU A 166 -19.34 -34.24 -10.22
N GLY A 167 -20.64 -33.98 -10.36
CA GLY A 167 -21.38 -32.99 -9.57
C GLY A 167 -21.58 -31.61 -10.23
N ASN A 168 -20.91 -31.31 -11.35
CA ASN A 168 -21.09 -30.06 -12.10
C ASN A 168 -21.27 -30.32 -13.60
N ALA A 169 -22.51 -30.15 -14.09
CA ALA A 169 -22.87 -30.41 -15.49
C ALA A 169 -22.23 -29.43 -16.49
N ALA A 170 -21.87 -28.22 -16.04
CA ALA A 170 -21.28 -27.17 -16.88
C ALA A 170 -20.18 -26.41 -16.14
N GLN A 171 -19.28 -25.77 -16.89
CA GLN A 171 -18.31 -24.83 -16.33
C GLN A 171 -19.02 -23.56 -15.91
N THR A 172 -18.79 -23.12 -14.67
CA THR A 172 -19.42 -21.91 -14.13
C THR A 172 -18.40 -21.01 -13.44
N ALA A 173 -18.65 -19.71 -13.46
CA ALA A 173 -17.87 -18.71 -12.76
C ALA A 173 -18.82 -17.81 -11.97
N GLN A 174 -18.50 -17.54 -10.71
CA GLN A 174 -19.30 -16.68 -9.85
C GLN A 174 -18.41 -15.86 -8.91
N VAL A 175 -18.87 -14.65 -8.56
CA VAL A 175 -18.24 -13.86 -7.50
C VAL A 175 -18.61 -14.48 -6.15
N VAL A 176 -17.60 -14.86 -5.38
CA VAL A 176 -17.75 -15.43 -4.04
C VAL A 176 -17.82 -14.32 -3.01
N ILE A 177 -16.84 -13.42 -3.02
CA ILE A 177 -16.79 -12.30 -2.10
C ILE A 177 -16.35 -11.06 -2.88
N PRO A 178 -17.18 -10.01 -2.92
CA PRO A 178 -16.80 -8.77 -3.57
C PRO A 178 -15.95 -7.90 -2.65
N ALA A 179 -15.18 -6.99 -3.25
CA ALA A 179 -14.52 -5.86 -2.60
C ALA A 179 -13.65 -6.22 -1.38
N LEU A 180 -12.80 -7.24 -1.50
CA LEU A 180 -11.77 -7.51 -0.51
C LEU A 180 -10.54 -6.65 -0.73
N ARG A 181 -9.99 -6.10 0.34
CA ARG A 181 -8.75 -5.33 0.26
C ARG A 181 -7.55 -6.26 0.18
N LEU A 182 -6.66 -5.95 -0.75
CA LEU A 182 -5.39 -6.62 -0.91
C LEU A 182 -4.36 -6.02 0.04
N LEU A 183 -3.83 -6.84 0.94
CA LEU A 183 -2.84 -6.46 1.95
C LEU A 183 -1.42 -6.63 1.43
N SER A 184 -1.15 -7.72 0.70
CA SER A 184 0.18 -8.00 0.18
C SER A 184 0.15 -8.77 -1.12
N VAL A 185 1.21 -8.61 -1.91
CA VAL A 185 1.49 -9.41 -3.12
C VAL A 185 2.94 -9.86 -3.07
N GLY A 186 3.13 -11.18 -2.99
CA GLY A 186 4.41 -11.77 -2.63
C GLY A 186 4.91 -11.18 -1.30
N ASP A 187 6.12 -10.66 -1.32
CA ASP A 187 6.76 -10.05 -0.14
C ASP A 187 6.44 -8.56 0.04
N THR A 188 5.67 -7.95 -0.86
CA THR A 188 5.35 -6.51 -0.78
C THR A 188 4.13 -6.30 0.10
N LEU A 189 4.32 -5.68 1.26
CA LEU A 189 3.24 -5.29 2.16
C LEU A 189 2.73 -3.87 1.81
N GLY A 190 1.43 -3.68 1.97
CA GLY A 190 0.79 -2.37 1.85
C GLY A 190 0.92 -1.49 3.09
N ILE A 191 -0.03 -0.56 3.19
CA ILE A 191 -0.09 0.46 4.24
C ILE A 191 -0.89 -0.10 5.43
N THR A 192 -0.47 0.25 6.64
CA THR A 192 -1.17 -0.04 7.90
C THR A 192 -2.44 0.80 8.06
N ASN A 193 -3.28 0.46 9.03
CA ASN A 193 -4.48 1.26 9.33
C ASN A 193 -4.16 2.71 9.74
N ALA A 194 -2.96 2.95 10.27
CA ALA A 194 -2.47 4.27 10.65
C ALA A 194 -1.91 5.09 9.47
N GLY A 195 -1.91 4.53 8.24
CA GLY A 195 -1.37 5.21 7.07
C GLY A 195 0.15 5.11 6.91
N ALA A 196 0.84 4.36 7.79
CA ALA A 196 2.27 4.12 7.72
C ALA A 196 2.60 2.86 6.90
N PRO A 197 3.76 2.78 6.22
CA PRO A 197 4.20 1.56 5.54
C PRO A 197 4.35 0.42 6.57
N ALA A 198 3.82 -0.76 6.26
CA ALA A 198 3.87 -1.90 7.19
C ALA A 198 5.27 -2.54 7.29
N GLN A 199 6.13 -2.30 6.30
CA GLN A 199 7.47 -2.85 6.22
C GLN A 199 8.49 -1.72 6.36
N LEU A 200 9.38 -1.83 7.34
CA LEU A 200 10.54 -0.94 7.44
C LEU A 200 11.52 -1.32 6.32
N SER A 201 12.07 -0.31 5.66
CA SER A 201 13.00 -0.47 4.53
C SER A 201 14.11 -1.47 4.88
N ALA A 202 14.07 -2.63 4.23
CA ALA A 202 15.16 -3.60 4.27
C ALA A 202 16.24 -3.17 3.25
N ASP A 203 17.46 -3.66 3.44
CA ASP A 203 18.53 -3.43 2.46
C ASP A 203 18.10 -3.92 1.07
N ALA A 204 18.37 -3.11 0.04
CA ALA A 204 17.93 -3.34 -1.34
C ALA A 204 18.37 -4.71 -1.89
N ASP A 205 19.48 -5.26 -1.38
CA ASP A 205 20.00 -6.57 -1.78
C ASP A 205 19.23 -7.74 -1.17
N GLU A 206 18.71 -7.60 0.07
CA GLU A 206 17.80 -8.58 0.64
C GLU A 206 16.46 -8.58 -0.11
N GLU A 207 15.97 -7.39 -0.44
CA GLU A 207 14.70 -7.23 -1.16
C GLU A 207 14.75 -7.85 -2.57
N ARG A 208 15.87 -7.68 -3.28
CA ARG A 208 16.11 -8.30 -4.59
C ARG A 208 16.23 -9.83 -4.53
N ARG A 209 16.74 -10.40 -3.43
CA ARG A 209 16.82 -11.86 -3.25
C ARG A 209 15.44 -12.45 -2.95
N ARG A 210 14.66 -11.76 -2.11
CA ARG A 210 13.28 -12.13 -1.76
C ARG A 210 12.36 -12.15 -2.98
N ARG A 211 12.36 -11.06 -3.77
CA ARG A 211 11.56 -10.93 -5.01
C ARG A 211 11.80 -12.02 -6.06
N ARG A 212 12.99 -12.62 -6.13
CA ARG A 212 13.32 -13.65 -7.13
C ARG A 212 12.85 -15.06 -6.77
N ASN A 213 12.64 -15.33 -5.48
CA ASN A 213 12.41 -16.69 -4.97
C ASN A 213 11.05 -16.84 -4.27
N ALA A 214 10.29 -15.76 -4.09
CA ALA A 214 9.01 -15.82 -3.40
C ALA A 214 7.91 -16.39 -4.32
N PRO A 215 7.15 -17.40 -3.88
CA PRO A 215 5.90 -17.76 -4.55
C PRO A 215 4.99 -16.54 -4.54
N SER A 216 4.31 -16.29 -5.66
CA SER A 216 3.35 -15.20 -5.75
C SER A 216 2.13 -15.56 -4.89
N THR A 217 2.07 -15.01 -3.68
CA THR A 217 0.94 -15.13 -2.76
C THR A 217 0.28 -13.79 -2.59
N ALA A 218 -1.05 -13.73 -2.67
CA ALA A 218 -1.81 -12.54 -2.34
C ALA A 218 -2.44 -12.71 -0.95
N VAL A 219 -2.29 -11.72 -0.07
CA VAL A 219 -2.95 -11.73 1.24
C VAL A 219 -4.12 -10.76 1.22
N LEU A 220 -5.32 -11.26 1.53
CA LEU A 220 -6.57 -10.51 1.49
C LEU A 220 -7.08 -10.24 2.91
N ALA A 221 -7.68 -9.07 3.13
CA ALA A 221 -8.45 -8.79 4.34
C ALA A 221 -9.88 -9.33 4.17
N VAL A 222 -10.17 -10.46 4.81
CA VAL A 222 -11.47 -11.13 4.74
C VAL A 222 -12.27 -10.83 6.02
N PRO A 223 -13.51 -10.33 5.93
CA PRO A 223 -14.39 -10.23 7.09
C PRO A 223 -14.63 -11.60 7.73
N GLU A 224 -14.64 -11.65 9.06
CA GLU A 224 -14.78 -12.90 9.84
C GLU A 224 -16.03 -13.69 9.46
N THR A 225 -17.13 -12.99 9.16
CA THR A 225 -18.40 -13.57 8.74
C THR A 225 -18.35 -14.27 7.38
N LEU A 226 -17.36 -13.94 6.54
CA LEU A 226 -17.21 -14.49 5.18
C LEU A 226 -16.07 -15.52 5.07
N LEU A 227 -15.36 -15.80 6.17
CA LEU A 227 -14.25 -16.76 6.18
C LEU A 227 -14.66 -18.16 5.78
N THR A 228 -15.75 -18.68 6.34
CA THR A 228 -16.25 -20.02 6.01
C THR A 228 -16.57 -20.13 4.52
N ARG A 229 -17.21 -19.11 3.94
CA ARG A 229 -17.49 -19.03 2.50
C ARG A 229 -16.22 -19.09 1.68
N PHE A 230 -15.20 -18.32 2.07
CA PHE A 230 -13.91 -18.29 1.39
C PHE A 230 -13.25 -19.68 1.42
N MET A 231 -13.18 -20.30 2.60
CA MET A 231 -12.54 -21.60 2.78
C MET A 231 -13.24 -22.69 1.96
N LEU A 232 -14.57 -22.73 1.97
CA LEU A 232 -15.34 -23.66 1.15
C LEU A 232 -15.10 -23.41 -0.34
N ALA A 233 -15.11 -22.16 -0.80
CA ALA A 233 -14.83 -21.84 -2.20
C ALA A 233 -13.43 -22.30 -2.62
N SER A 234 -12.42 -22.14 -1.77
CA SER A 234 -11.05 -22.58 -2.04
C SER A 234 -10.90 -24.10 -2.17
N GLN A 235 -11.80 -24.89 -1.57
CA GLN A 235 -11.78 -26.35 -1.65
C GLN A 235 -12.51 -26.89 -2.88
N VAL A 236 -13.57 -26.21 -3.32
CA VAL A 236 -14.47 -26.72 -4.37
C VAL A 236 -13.97 -26.39 -5.79
N GLY A 237 -13.14 -25.36 -5.96
CA GLY A 237 -12.61 -25.01 -7.28
C GLY A 237 -11.44 -24.04 -7.25
N SER A 238 -11.13 -23.45 -8.40
CA SER A 238 -10.01 -22.50 -8.54
C SER A 238 -10.50 -21.08 -8.31
N LEU A 239 -9.81 -20.34 -7.43
CA LEU A 239 -10.08 -18.92 -7.19
C LEU A 239 -9.36 -18.05 -8.22
N ARG A 240 -10.00 -16.94 -8.61
CA ARG A 240 -9.40 -15.86 -9.41
C ARG A 240 -9.66 -14.51 -8.74
N LEU A 241 -8.74 -13.58 -8.89
CA LEU A 241 -8.88 -12.21 -8.38
C LEU A 241 -9.17 -11.27 -9.54
N ALA A 242 -10.15 -10.39 -9.39
CA ALA A 242 -10.43 -9.31 -10.33
C ALA A 242 -10.34 -7.96 -9.62
N VAL A 243 -9.51 -7.05 -10.14
CA VAL A 243 -9.32 -5.71 -9.57
C VAL A 243 -10.55 -4.84 -9.83
N ARG A 244 -10.99 -4.13 -8.79
CA ARG A 244 -12.07 -3.14 -8.88
C ARG A 244 -11.54 -1.78 -9.31
N SER A 245 -12.40 -0.98 -9.92
CA SER A 245 -12.03 0.36 -10.38
C SER A 245 -11.68 1.29 -9.21
N ALA A 246 -10.67 2.13 -9.40
CA ALA A 246 -10.32 3.20 -8.48
C ALA A 246 -11.45 4.24 -8.30
N ASP A 247 -12.34 4.38 -9.29
CA ASP A 247 -13.48 5.31 -9.25
C ASP A 247 -14.52 4.94 -8.19
N GLU A 248 -14.54 3.69 -7.75
CA GLU A 248 -15.41 3.22 -6.67
C GLU A 248 -14.96 3.69 -5.28
N LYS A 249 -13.74 4.23 -5.16
CA LYS A 249 -13.21 4.86 -3.93
C LYS A 249 -13.27 3.97 -2.67
N ARG A 250 -13.28 2.64 -2.83
CA ARG A 250 -13.37 1.67 -1.72
C ARG A 250 -12.28 1.86 -0.67
N LEU A 251 -11.04 2.16 -1.09
CA LEU A 251 -9.94 2.43 -0.16
C LEU A 251 -10.16 3.74 0.63
N ALA A 252 -10.68 4.79 -0.01
CA ALA A 252 -10.98 6.04 0.67
C ALA A 252 -12.12 5.86 1.68
N ASP A 253 -13.17 5.13 1.29
CA ASP A 253 -14.30 4.78 2.16
C ASP A 253 -13.86 3.94 3.36
N TYR A 254 -12.91 3.02 3.15
CA TYR A 254 -12.26 2.30 4.24
C TYR A 254 -11.68 3.30 5.23
N TYR A 255 -10.68 4.11 4.86
CA TYR A 255 -10.05 5.06 5.80
C TYR A 255 -11.02 6.09 6.40
N ALA A 256 -12.13 6.40 5.72
CA ALA A 256 -13.21 7.23 6.27
C ALA A 256 -14.08 6.52 7.33
N GLY A 257 -13.81 5.25 7.64
CA GLY A 257 -14.53 4.46 8.64
C GLY A 257 -15.90 3.96 8.17
N LYS A 258 -16.18 3.97 6.85
CA LYS A 258 -17.43 3.42 6.34
C LYS A 258 -17.38 1.90 6.35
N GLU A 259 -18.36 1.29 7.00
CA GLU A 259 -18.54 -0.16 7.05
C GLU A 259 -19.03 -0.68 5.68
N PRO A 260 -18.44 -1.75 5.12
CA PRO A 260 -18.90 -2.39 3.87
C PRO A 260 -20.22 -3.19 4.04
N GLY A 261 -21.05 -2.87 5.03
CA GLY A 261 -22.10 -3.72 5.56
C GLY A 261 -23.17 -4.20 4.56
N ALA A 262 -23.45 -3.44 3.50
CA ALA A 262 -24.42 -3.83 2.47
C ALA A 262 -23.94 -5.07 1.68
N ASP A 263 -22.68 -5.04 1.22
CA ASP A 263 -22.08 -6.12 0.43
C ASP A 263 -21.92 -7.39 1.29
N ILE A 264 -21.58 -7.24 2.58
CA ILE A 264 -21.45 -8.35 3.53
C ILE A 264 -22.80 -9.04 3.79
N GLY A 265 -23.86 -8.27 4.02
CA GLY A 265 -25.19 -8.82 4.29
C GLY A 265 -25.74 -9.63 3.11
N GLU A 266 -25.52 -9.15 1.89
CA GLU A 266 -25.84 -9.91 0.67
C GLU A 266 -25.00 -11.18 0.53
N ALA A 267 -23.69 -11.06 0.71
CA ALA A 267 -22.79 -12.21 0.65
C ALA A 267 -23.14 -13.28 1.70
N GLN A 268 -23.59 -12.89 2.90
CA GLN A 268 -24.01 -13.82 3.94
C GLN A 268 -25.33 -14.52 3.59
N ARG A 269 -26.32 -13.80 3.03
CA ARG A 269 -27.58 -14.43 2.55
C ARG A 269 -27.32 -15.47 1.46
N GLN A 270 -26.41 -15.16 0.54
CA GLN A 270 -26.00 -16.07 -0.51
C GLN A 270 -25.19 -17.26 0.02
N LEU A 271 -24.40 -17.11 1.09
CA LEU A 271 -23.69 -18.22 1.73
C LEU A 271 -24.64 -19.32 2.18
N PHE A 272 -25.72 -18.97 2.88
CA PHE A 272 -26.71 -19.97 3.32
C PHE A 272 -27.34 -20.72 2.14
N GLN A 273 -27.59 -20.03 1.02
CA GLN A 273 -28.07 -20.68 -0.21
C GLN A 273 -27.00 -21.59 -0.82
N PHE A 274 -25.74 -21.16 -0.83
CA PHE A 274 -24.61 -21.95 -1.30
C PHE A 274 -24.42 -23.23 -0.48
N GLU A 275 -24.47 -23.16 0.85
CA GLU A 275 -24.39 -24.34 1.73
C GLU A 275 -25.56 -25.31 1.49
N GLN A 276 -26.78 -24.79 1.34
CA GLN A 276 -27.95 -25.62 1.01
C GLN A 276 -27.80 -26.32 -0.35
N LEU A 277 -27.22 -25.64 -1.34
CA LEU A 277 -26.93 -26.22 -2.66
C LEU A 277 -25.83 -27.27 -2.59
N ALA A 278 -24.73 -26.98 -1.88
CA ALA A 278 -23.62 -27.91 -1.71
C ALA A 278 -24.04 -29.18 -0.96
N LEU A 279 -24.87 -29.05 0.09
CA LEU A 279 -25.36 -30.17 0.88
C LEU A 279 -26.46 -30.97 0.15
N ARG A 280 -27.30 -30.33 -0.69
CA ARG A 280 -28.29 -31.04 -1.52
C ARG A 280 -27.72 -31.66 -2.78
N GLY A 281 -26.60 -31.15 -3.30
CA GLY A 281 -25.91 -31.68 -4.48
C GLY A 281 -25.31 -33.08 -4.30
N ALA A 282 -25.27 -33.60 -3.06
CA ALA A 282 -24.86 -34.96 -2.73
C ALA A 282 -26.04 -35.96 -2.61
N GLY A 283 -27.24 -35.61 -3.08
CA GLY A 283 -28.44 -36.46 -3.15
C GLY A 283 -28.99 -36.54 -4.58
N PRO A 284 -29.68 -37.64 -4.95
CA PRO A 284 -29.63 -38.23 -6.28
C PRO A 284 -30.15 -37.29 -7.36
N GLU A 285 -29.61 -37.48 -8.57
CA GLU A 285 -30.10 -36.95 -9.85
C GLU A 285 -31.59 -36.59 -9.80
N PRO A 286 -32.00 -35.45 -10.39
CA PRO A 286 -33.40 -35.27 -10.69
C PRO A 286 -33.80 -36.40 -11.63
N ARG A 287 -34.43 -37.45 -11.09
CA ARG A 287 -35.13 -38.45 -11.88
C ARG A 287 -35.96 -37.65 -12.86
N ALA A 288 -35.62 -37.81 -14.14
CA ALA A 288 -36.44 -37.34 -15.24
C ALA A 288 -37.88 -37.67 -14.86
N GLN A 289 -38.68 -36.63 -14.66
CA GLN A 289 -40.10 -36.79 -14.43
C GLN A 289 -40.59 -37.58 -15.63
N SER A 290 -40.96 -38.83 -15.38
CA SER A 290 -41.63 -39.69 -16.34
C SER A 290 -42.73 -38.88 -16.99
N GLU A 291 -42.64 -38.71 -18.30
CA GLU A 291 -43.65 -38.06 -19.13
C GLU A 291 -45.04 -38.54 -18.69
N PRO A 292 -45.99 -37.64 -18.38
CA PRO A 292 -47.37 -38.07 -18.28
C PRO A 292 -47.80 -38.51 -19.69
N VAL A 293 -48.05 -39.81 -19.81
CA VAL A 293 -48.69 -40.45 -20.96
C VAL A 293 -49.85 -39.59 -21.44
N SER A 294 -49.83 -39.30 -22.73
CA SER A 294 -50.79 -38.46 -23.45
C SER A 294 -52.24 -38.85 -23.16
N GLN A 295 -53.05 -37.88 -22.76
CA GLN A 295 -54.49 -37.91 -22.99
C GLN A 295 -54.82 -36.85 -24.04
N ALA A 296 -55.11 -37.31 -25.25
CA ALA A 296 -55.59 -36.46 -26.34
C ALA A 296 -56.94 -35.84 -25.92
N PRO A 297 -57.18 -34.53 -26.16
CA PRO A 297 -58.51 -33.97 -25.98
C PRO A 297 -59.45 -34.51 -27.06
N ALA A 298 -60.66 -34.90 -26.64
CA ALA A 298 -61.72 -35.36 -27.53
C ALA A 298 -62.01 -34.31 -28.62
N GLY A 299 -61.76 -34.67 -29.87
CA GLY A 299 -62.02 -33.83 -31.04
C GLY A 299 -63.53 -33.59 -31.23
N ILE A 300 -63.89 -32.33 -31.43
CA ILE A 300 -65.25 -31.90 -31.78
C ILE A 300 -65.59 -32.41 -33.19
N PRO A 301 -66.67 -33.18 -33.40
CA PRO A 301 -67.07 -33.60 -34.73
C PRO A 301 -67.65 -32.41 -35.52
N VAL A 302 -66.91 -31.94 -36.51
CA VAL A 302 -67.40 -30.95 -37.49
C VAL A 302 -68.08 -31.71 -38.63
N TYR A 303 -69.43 -31.70 -38.63
CA TYR A 303 -70.20 -32.17 -39.77
C TYR A 303 -70.17 -31.12 -40.89
N ARG A 304 -69.45 -31.42 -41.98
CA ARG A 304 -69.59 -30.66 -43.24
C ARG A 304 -70.66 -31.34 -44.10
N GLY A 305 -71.83 -30.71 -44.16
CA GLY A 305 -72.85 -31.06 -45.15
C GLY A 305 -72.46 -30.53 -46.52
N ASN A 306 -72.13 -31.42 -47.45
CA ASN A 306 -72.42 -31.19 -48.87
C ASN A 306 -72.29 -32.49 -49.66
N GLY A 307 -73.41 -32.92 -50.25
CA GLY A 307 -73.48 -34.13 -51.05
C GLY A 307 -74.92 -34.53 -51.33
N ALA A 308 -75.68 -33.65 -51.97
CA ALA A 308 -76.96 -34.00 -52.55
C ALA A 308 -76.79 -35.20 -53.50
N THR A 309 -77.57 -36.27 -53.30
CA THR A 309 -77.95 -37.16 -54.39
C THR A 309 -79.44 -37.44 -54.30
N ARG A 310 -80.11 -37.08 -55.40
CA ARG A 310 -81.52 -37.30 -55.73
C ARG A 310 -81.89 -38.77 -55.64
N GLN A 311 -83.12 -39.06 -55.26
CA GLN A 311 -83.99 -39.98 -56.01
C GLN A 311 -85.46 -39.58 -55.75
N THR A 312 -86.10 -39.08 -56.80
CA THR A 312 -87.55 -39.03 -57.03
C THR A 312 -87.95 -40.27 -57.85
N PRO A 313 -89.24 -40.57 -58.06
CA PRO A 313 -90.46 -39.94 -57.53
C PRO A 313 -91.25 -40.81 -56.54
#